data_AF-A0A330GR85-F1
#
_entry.id   AF-A0A330GR85-F1
#
_cell.length_a   1.000
_cell.length_b   1.000
_cell.length_c   1.000
_cell.angle_alpha   90.00
_cell.angle_beta   90.00
_cell.angle_gamma   90.00
#
_symmetry.space_group_name_H-M   'P 1'
#
loop_
_entity.id
_entity.type
_entity.pdbx_description
1 polymer ?
#
loop_
_entity_poly.entity_id
_entity_poly.type
_entity_poly.pdbx_seq_one_letter_code
_entity_poly.pdbx_strand_id
1 'polypeptide(L)'
;MSLESWAICSAAAAAVAIGFAAQPANADQFDVSSSGTGFFVNDQGWAVTNAHVVEGCTSISVPQLGDGSDLAVDKQNDLAVFRLSTGAGKPHLPLRHSQPRLGEDIAAYGFPLSGLLSDSIKVTTGNINSLVGMENDTRYLQVSTPLQPGNSGGPIVDQWGSIIGVSTAVLGSKFTSETGIAVQNVNFAIRSNVVELFLQSRSIQFDAADAAADAKPLSTADLSDKVVPSVVQVLCHGAEKPLANADPSPTTAEVPSVQSGTSSNETVKEAAVAVIRNLIERDSSDAWSSLQAVANVYADTVSYYGKQRPLSEVLADKRDYFARWPERAYRIRNESLMVTCANGACMVSGIYDWAVRSIPRNKQARGAARFSYAISLGPNPKIISEAGNVLKQ
;
A
#
# COMPACT_ATOMS: atom_id res chain seq x y z
N MET A 1 -3.00 78.01 -40.54
CA MET A 1 -3.26 76.57 -40.78
C MET A 1 -2.48 75.79 -39.74
N SER A 2 -3.18 74.95 -38.99
CA SER A 2 -2.75 74.08 -37.88
C SER A 2 -1.51 73.24 -38.22
N LEU A 3 -0.60 72.87 -37.32
CA LEU A 3 -0.80 71.99 -36.15
C LEU A 3 0.39 72.09 -35.18
N GLU A 4 0.09 71.93 -33.90
CA GLU A 4 1.00 71.86 -32.76
C GLU A 4 1.56 70.43 -32.54
N SER A 5 2.78 70.34 -32.01
CA SER A 5 3.29 69.37 -30.99
C SER A 5 3.37 67.86 -31.29
N TRP A 6 4.30 67.02 -30.79
CA TRP A 6 5.55 67.11 -30.00
C TRP A 6 6.26 65.73 -30.06
N ALA A 7 7.59 65.75 -29.86
CA ALA A 7 8.48 64.74 -29.24
C ALA A 7 8.48 63.26 -29.70
N ILE A 8 9.63 62.85 -30.26
CA ILE A 8 10.09 61.46 -30.44
C ILE A 8 10.94 61.10 -29.21
N CYS A 9 10.63 59.98 -28.55
CA CYS A 9 11.53 59.33 -27.60
C CYS A 9 11.60 57.84 -27.95
N SER A 10 12.74 57.39 -28.48
CA SER A 10 13.06 55.98 -28.73
C SER A 10 14.22 55.60 -27.82
N ALA A 11 13.98 54.70 -26.86
CA ALA A 11 14.99 54.17 -25.96
C ALA A 11 15.41 52.77 -26.43
N ALA A 12 16.71 52.58 -26.62
CA ALA A 12 17.33 51.32 -26.99
C ALA A 12 17.25 50.30 -25.84
N ALA A 13 16.82 49.07 -26.13
CA ALA A 13 16.90 47.95 -25.19
C ALA A 13 18.20 47.17 -25.41
N ALA A 14 19.04 47.13 -24.39
CA ALA A 14 20.24 46.29 -24.33
C ALA A 14 19.84 44.84 -23.97
N ALA A 15 20.42 43.87 -24.69
CA ALA A 15 20.25 42.45 -24.41
C ALA A 15 21.04 42.03 -23.16
N VAL A 16 20.38 41.37 -22.21
CA VAL A 16 21.02 40.66 -21.10
C VAL A 16 20.80 39.16 -21.31
N ALA A 17 21.88 38.44 -21.63
CA ALA A 17 21.89 36.99 -21.63
C ALA A 17 22.08 36.52 -20.18
N ILE A 18 21.02 35.99 -19.57
CA ILE A 18 21.11 35.30 -18.28
C ILE A 18 21.24 33.80 -18.57
N GLY A 19 22.46 33.28 -18.46
CA GLY A 19 22.71 31.86 -18.43
C GLY A 19 22.17 31.28 -17.12
N PHE A 20 21.20 30.36 -17.21
CA PHE A 20 20.81 29.54 -16.08
C PHE A 20 21.83 28.40 -15.94
N ALA A 21 22.81 28.61 -15.07
CA ALA A 21 23.59 27.50 -14.52
C ALA A 21 22.64 26.65 -13.66
N ALA A 22 22.45 25.39 -14.04
CA ALA A 22 21.71 24.43 -13.24
C ALA A 22 22.45 24.20 -11.92
N GLN A 23 21.83 24.57 -10.81
CA GLN A 23 22.27 24.18 -9.48
C GLN A 23 22.12 22.66 -9.33
N PRO A 24 23.09 21.95 -8.72
CA PRO A 24 22.92 20.54 -8.43
C PRO A 24 21.87 20.41 -7.31
N ALA A 25 20.76 19.74 -7.61
CA ALA A 25 19.81 19.31 -6.61
C ALA A 25 20.46 18.19 -5.78
N ASN A 26 20.90 18.52 -4.57
CA ASN A 26 21.17 17.54 -3.52
C ASN A 26 20.22 17.83 -2.36
N ALA A 27 19.25 16.93 -2.19
CA ALA A 27 18.62 16.58 -0.93
C ALA A 27 18.08 15.15 -1.09
N ASP A 28 18.62 14.22 -0.30
CA ASP A 28 18.21 12.82 -0.21
C ASP A 28 16.69 12.67 -0.15
N GLN A 29 16.09 12.14 -1.21
CA GLN A 29 14.79 11.48 -1.13
C GLN A 29 15.05 9.98 -1.13
N PHE A 30 15.20 9.40 0.06
CA PHE A 30 14.99 7.97 0.20
C PHE A 30 13.50 7.70 0.00
N ASP A 31 13.12 7.14 -1.16
CA ASP A 31 11.73 6.76 -1.47
C ASP A 31 11.14 5.94 -0.31
N VAL A 32 10.01 6.40 0.22
CA VAL A 32 9.26 5.69 1.26
C VAL A 32 8.63 4.46 0.60
N SER A 33 9.08 3.27 1.00
CA SER A 33 8.63 1.99 0.42
C SER A 33 7.38 1.43 1.12
N SER A 34 7.17 1.78 2.39
CA SER A 34 6.02 1.37 3.21
C SER A 34 5.76 2.39 4.32
N SER A 35 4.54 2.41 4.85
CA SER A 35 4.17 3.24 5.99
C SER A 35 3.16 2.55 6.89
N GLY A 36 3.19 2.90 8.17
CA GLY A 36 2.29 2.37 9.18
C GLY A 36 2.23 3.24 10.43
N THR A 37 1.77 2.64 11.53
CA THR A 37 1.68 3.27 12.84
C THR A 37 2.61 2.55 13.82
N GLY A 38 3.13 3.26 14.81
CA GLY A 38 3.75 2.70 15.99
C GLY A 38 3.39 3.48 17.24
N PHE A 39 3.83 3.02 18.40
CA PHE A 39 3.57 3.68 19.68
C PHE A 39 4.69 3.44 20.69
N PHE A 40 4.93 4.41 21.57
CA PHE A 40 5.94 4.30 22.64
C PHE A 40 5.46 3.41 23.78
N VAL A 41 6.37 2.56 24.28
CA VAL A 41 6.12 1.62 25.40
C VAL A 41 6.90 1.95 26.67
N ASN A 42 7.84 2.89 26.61
CA ASN A 42 8.60 3.38 27.75
C ASN A 42 9.13 4.81 27.53
N ASP A 43 9.70 5.38 28.59
CA ASP A 43 10.32 6.69 28.63
C ASP A 43 11.74 6.74 28.01
N GLN A 44 12.27 5.61 27.55
CA GLN A 44 13.58 5.50 26.90
C GLN A 44 13.53 5.67 25.38
N GLY A 45 12.33 5.89 24.83
CA GLY A 45 12.07 6.11 23.41
C GLY A 45 11.88 4.84 22.59
N TRP A 46 11.59 3.69 23.22
CA TRP A 46 11.28 2.47 22.50
C TRP A 46 9.83 2.49 22.00
N ALA A 47 9.66 2.18 20.71
CA ALA A 47 8.38 2.09 20.05
C ALA A 47 8.15 0.70 19.43
N VAL A 48 6.89 0.26 19.43
CA VAL A 48 6.42 -0.97 18.80
C VAL A 48 5.68 -0.64 17.50
N THR A 49 5.83 -1.49 16.48
CA THR A 49 5.04 -1.50 15.23
C THR A 49 4.92 -2.94 14.70
N ASN A 50 4.37 -3.15 13.50
CA ASN A 50 4.35 -4.47 12.87
C ASN A 50 5.62 -4.78 12.08
N ALA A 51 5.97 -6.06 11.99
CA ALA A 51 7.13 -6.51 11.21
C ALA A 51 6.98 -6.20 9.72
N HIS A 52 5.78 -6.40 9.15
CA HIS A 52 5.55 -6.11 7.72
C HIS A 52 5.60 -4.61 7.38
N VAL A 53 5.40 -3.71 8.35
CA VAL A 53 5.53 -2.27 8.14
C VAL A 53 7.00 -1.91 7.89
N VAL A 54 7.91 -2.59 8.58
CA VAL A 54 9.35 -2.35 8.54
C VAL A 54 10.11 -3.37 7.69
N GLU A 55 9.41 -4.18 6.90
CA GLU A 55 10.05 -5.24 6.13
C GLU A 55 10.87 -4.67 4.98
N GLY A 56 12.15 -5.06 4.96
CA GLY A 56 13.09 -4.64 3.92
C GLY A 56 13.62 -3.22 4.07
N CYS A 57 13.24 -2.46 5.09
CA CYS A 57 13.74 -1.09 5.23
C CYS A 57 15.27 -1.05 5.39
N THR A 58 15.91 -0.15 4.65
CA THR A 58 17.29 0.29 4.91
C THR A 58 17.31 1.26 6.09
N SER A 59 16.30 2.12 6.22
CA SER A 59 16.11 2.97 7.40
C SER A 59 14.64 3.17 7.74
N ILE A 60 14.36 3.48 8.99
CA ILE A 60 13.02 3.83 9.48
C ILE A 60 13.08 5.28 9.93
N SER A 61 12.09 6.09 9.56
CA SER A 61 11.94 7.43 10.10
C SER A 61 10.55 7.64 10.70
N VAL A 62 10.49 8.55 11.68
CA VAL A 62 9.26 9.04 12.27
C VAL A 62 9.22 10.55 12.06
N PRO A 63 8.21 11.08 11.34
CA PRO A 63 8.10 12.51 11.08
C PRO A 63 8.21 13.34 12.35
N GLN A 64 9.03 14.40 12.30
CA GLN A 64 9.30 15.31 13.42
C GLN A 64 10.08 14.72 14.61
N LEU A 65 10.33 13.40 14.63
CA LEU A 65 11.13 12.72 15.66
C LEU A 65 12.45 12.17 15.11
N GLY A 66 12.57 11.98 13.80
CA GLY A 66 13.81 11.55 13.14
C GLY A 66 13.91 10.04 12.96
N ASP A 67 15.13 9.54 12.82
CA ASP A 67 15.38 8.16 12.41
C ASP A 67 15.37 7.17 13.58
N GLY A 68 14.81 6.00 13.33
CA GLY A 68 14.80 4.87 14.26
C GLY A 68 16.14 4.13 14.27
N SER A 69 16.59 3.75 15.46
CA SER A 69 17.75 2.88 15.69
C SER A 69 17.34 1.56 16.34
N ASP A 70 18.30 0.67 16.53
CA ASP A 70 18.14 -0.56 17.32
C ASP A 70 16.95 -1.43 16.89
N LEU A 71 16.70 -1.51 15.57
CA LEU A 71 15.60 -2.27 15.00
C LEU A 71 15.74 -3.76 15.34
N ALA A 72 14.72 -4.31 15.99
CA ALA A 72 14.54 -5.74 16.18
C ALA A 72 13.19 -6.18 15.63
N VAL A 73 13.18 -7.29 14.90
CA VAL A 73 11.99 -7.80 14.20
C VAL A 73 11.69 -9.23 14.66
N ASP A 74 10.42 -9.49 14.99
CA ASP A 74 9.82 -10.80 15.15
C ASP A 74 8.81 -11.04 14.03
N LYS A 75 9.31 -11.61 12.92
CA LYS A 75 8.49 -11.92 11.75
C LYS A 75 7.40 -12.95 12.04
N GLN A 76 7.63 -13.86 12.99
CA GLN A 76 6.68 -14.94 13.28
C GLN A 76 5.40 -14.39 13.91
N ASN A 77 5.53 -13.35 14.73
CA ASN A 77 4.41 -12.70 15.43
C ASN A 77 4.01 -11.36 14.81
N ASP A 78 4.57 -10.99 13.66
CA ASP A 78 4.33 -9.72 12.97
C ASP A 78 4.57 -8.48 13.86
N LEU A 79 5.62 -8.52 14.68
CA LEU A 79 6.01 -7.41 15.57
C LEU A 79 7.41 -6.90 15.25
N ALA A 80 7.62 -5.61 15.42
CA ALA A 80 8.94 -4.99 15.39
C ALA A 80 9.03 -3.90 16.46
N VAL A 81 10.26 -3.65 16.92
CA VAL A 81 10.58 -2.57 17.84
C VAL A 81 11.77 -1.80 17.32
N PHE A 82 11.78 -0.50 17.57
CA PHE A 82 12.89 0.40 17.27
C PHE A 82 12.95 1.47 18.35
N ARG A 83 14.10 2.13 18.45
CA ARG A 83 14.33 3.21 19.40
C ARG A 83 14.43 4.54 18.69
N LEU A 84 13.83 5.58 19.25
CA LEU A 84 14.02 6.97 18.84
C LEU A 84 14.79 7.71 19.93
N SER A 85 15.92 8.30 19.56
CA SER A 85 16.73 9.11 20.48
C SER A 85 15.95 10.34 21.00
N THR A 86 15.11 10.94 20.14
CA THR A 86 14.19 12.04 20.47
C THR A 86 12.90 11.59 21.16
N GLY A 87 12.70 10.27 21.29
CA GLY A 87 11.57 9.66 21.96
C GLY A 87 11.73 9.59 23.48
N ALA A 88 12.93 9.84 24.01
CA ALA A 88 13.16 9.81 25.46
C ALA A 88 12.32 10.88 26.19
N GLY A 89 11.65 10.48 27.27
CA GLY A 89 10.76 11.33 28.06
C GLY A 89 9.44 11.70 27.37
N LYS A 90 9.13 11.13 26.19
CA LYS A 90 7.81 11.27 25.58
C LYS A 90 6.77 10.44 26.33
N PRO A 91 5.48 10.80 26.27
CA PRO A 91 4.41 9.94 26.75
C PRO A 91 4.48 8.56 26.11
N HIS A 92 4.21 7.53 26.90
CA HIS A 92 4.14 6.14 26.48
C HIS A 92 2.90 5.47 27.05
N LEU A 93 2.57 4.30 26.52
CA LEU A 93 1.37 3.55 26.88
C LEU A 93 1.74 2.29 27.67
N PRO A 94 1.05 2.00 28.79
CA PRO A 94 1.26 0.75 29.50
C PRO A 94 0.59 -0.40 28.75
N LEU A 95 1.18 -1.60 28.85
CA LEU A 95 0.54 -2.84 28.42
C LEU A 95 -0.47 -3.30 29.49
N ARG A 96 -1.62 -3.79 29.05
CA ARG A 96 -2.57 -4.45 29.96
C ARG A 96 -2.11 -5.88 30.23
N HIS A 97 -2.14 -6.28 31.50
CA HIS A 97 -1.76 -7.61 31.94
C HIS A 97 -2.98 -8.55 32.07
N SER A 98 -4.09 -8.03 32.56
CA SER A 98 -5.34 -8.78 32.68
C SER A 98 -5.87 -9.23 31.32
N GLN A 99 -6.48 -10.42 31.29
CA GLN A 99 -7.02 -10.97 30.05
C GLN A 99 -8.19 -10.12 29.52
N PRO A 100 -8.23 -9.88 28.20
CA PRO A 100 -9.37 -9.22 27.55
C PRO A 100 -10.63 -10.09 27.65
N ARG A 101 -11.79 -9.44 27.68
CA ARG A 101 -13.10 -10.10 27.70
C ARG A 101 -13.82 -9.94 26.36
N LEU A 102 -14.68 -10.90 26.04
CA LEU A 102 -15.56 -10.81 24.88
C LEU A 102 -16.51 -9.61 25.06
N GLY A 103 -16.71 -8.83 24.00
CA GLY A 103 -17.56 -7.65 23.98
C GLY A 103 -16.96 -6.43 24.69
N GLU A 104 -15.71 -6.51 25.16
CA GLU A 104 -15.03 -5.37 25.78
C GLU A 104 -14.80 -4.25 24.76
N ASP A 105 -15.10 -3.01 25.16
CA ASP A 105 -14.98 -1.82 24.33
C ASP A 105 -13.53 -1.41 24.14
N ILE A 106 -13.19 -0.99 22.92
CA ILE A 106 -11.83 -0.69 22.50
C ILE A 106 -11.77 0.55 21.63
N ALA A 107 -10.60 1.18 21.59
CA ALA A 107 -10.26 2.21 20.62
C ALA A 107 -8.94 1.86 19.92
N ALA A 108 -8.90 2.03 18.61
CA ALA A 108 -7.70 1.86 17.78
C ALA A 108 -7.24 3.22 17.26
N TYR A 109 -5.92 3.41 17.24
CA TYR A 109 -5.29 4.66 16.84
C TYR A 109 -4.28 4.41 15.73
N GLY A 110 -4.28 5.25 14.69
CA GLY A 110 -3.27 5.15 13.64
C GLY A 110 -3.36 6.20 12.55
N PHE A 111 -2.51 6.01 11.54
CA PHE A 111 -2.34 6.92 10.40
C PHE A 111 -2.81 6.27 9.10
N PRO A 112 -4.13 5.99 8.94
CA PRO A 112 -4.63 5.43 7.69
C PRO A 112 -4.43 6.45 6.57
N LEU A 113 -3.86 6.02 5.45
CA LEU A 113 -3.78 6.83 4.23
C LEU A 113 -3.07 8.19 4.43
N SER A 114 -2.00 8.23 5.23
CA SER A 114 -1.14 9.41 5.38
C SER A 114 -0.66 9.92 4.02
N GLY A 115 -0.78 11.23 3.77
CA GLY A 115 -0.55 11.84 2.45
C GLY A 115 -1.71 11.76 1.43
N LEU A 116 -2.78 10.98 1.67
CA LEU A 116 -3.97 10.87 0.79
C LEU A 116 -5.25 11.48 1.41
N LEU A 117 -5.40 11.46 2.74
CA LEU A 117 -6.55 12.04 3.46
C LEU A 117 -6.17 13.20 4.39
N SER A 118 -5.31 12.95 5.38
CA SER A 118 -4.57 13.97 6.15
C SER A 118 -3.45 13.30 6.94
N ASP A 119 -2.43 14.06 7.34
CA ASP A 119 -1.30 13.55 8.15
C ASP A 119 -1.64 13.44 9.65
N SER A 120 -2.90 13.63 10.02
CA SER A 120 -3.34 13.53 11.41
C SER A 120 -3.79 12.12 11.77
N ILE A 121 -3.55 11.74 13.01
CA ILE A 121 -4.02 10.49 13.59
C ILE A 121 -5.55 10.37 13.45
N LYS A 122 -6.02 9.14 13.28
CA LYS A 122 -7.44 8.79 13.27
C LYS A 122 -7.72 7.80 14.39
N VAL A 123 -8.92 7.94 14.94
CA VAL A 123 -9.42 7.11 16.04
C VAL A 123 -10.63 6.35 15.54
N THR A 124 -10.67 5.05 15.77
CA THR A 124 -11.83 4.21 15.49
C THR A 124 -12.18 3.41 16.74
N THR A 125 -13.48 3.22 16.99
CA THR A 125 -13.98 2.50 18.16
C THR A 125 -14.70 1.23 17.74
N GLY A 126 -14.76 0.27 18.67
CA GLY A 126 -15.43 -1.01 18.48
C GLY A 126 -15.31 -1.84 19.75
N ASN A 127 -15.33 -3.15 19.58
CA ASN A 127 -15.23 -4.11 20.68
C ASN A 127 -14.51 -5.40 20.24
N ILE A 128 -14.23 -6.26 21.22
CA ILE A 128 -13.63 -7.58 21.01
C ILE A 128 -14.72 -8.58 20.61
N ASN A 129 -14.66 -9.08 19.37
CA ASN A 129 -15.60 -10.06 18.81
C ASN A 129 -15.17 -11.51 19.05
N SER A 130 -13.88 -11.76 19.23
CA SER A 130 -13.34 -13.08 19.55
C SER A 130 -12.03 -12.95 20.30
N LEU A 131 -11.78 -13.90 21.22
CA LEU A 131 -10.53 -14.05 21.94
C LEU A 131 -9.50 -14.88 21.17
N VAL A 132 -9.79 -15.30 19.95
CA VAL A 132 -8.83 -16.01 19.10
C VAL A 132 -8.88 -15.47 17.69
N GLY A 133 -7.75 -15.57 16.99
CA GLY A 133 -7.65 -15.32 15.57
C GLY A 133 -8.18 -16.47 14.72
N MET A 134 -7.84 -16.42 13.44
CA MET A 134 -8.11 -17.51 12.50
C MET A 134 -7.53 -18.82 13.01
N GLU A 135 -8.21 -19.93 12.72
CA GLU A 135 -7.77 -21.28 13.10
C GLU A 135 -7.54 -21.45 14.62
N ASN A 136 -8.22 -20.63 15.44
CA ASN A 136 -8.04 -20.56 16.89
C ASN A 136 -6.65 -20.12 17.33
N ASP A 137 -5.95 -19.32 16.51
CA ASP A 137 -4.66 -18.75 16.90
C ASP A 137 -4.81 -17.82 18.11
N THR A 138 -4.31 -18.28 19.25
CA THR A 138 -4.42 -17.60 20.54
C THR A 138 -3.55 -16.37 20.67
N ARG A 139 -2.71 -16.06 19.67
CA ARG A 139 -1.90 -14.83 19.63
C ARG A 139 -2.73 -13.60 19.25
N TYR A 140 -3.91 -13.80 18.67
CA TYR A 140 -4.74 -12.73 18.13
C TYR A 140 -6.07 -12.57 18.87
N LEU A 141 -6.65 -11.38 18.70
CA LEU A 141 -8.04 -11.04 18.99
C LEU A 141 -8.73 -10.71 17.67
N GLN A 142 -10.02 -11.04 17.55
CA GLN A 142 -10.86 -10.46 16.51
C GLN A 142 -11.57 -9.22 17.07
N VAL A 143 -11.56 -8.13 16.30
CA VAL A 143 -12.12 -6.84 16.70
C VAL A 143 -13.13 -6.33 15.66
N SER A 144 -14.13 -5.58 16.12
CA SER A 144 -15.13 -4.97 15.24
C SER A 144 -14.69 -3.62 14.67
N THR A 145 -13.69 -3.00 15.29
CA THR A 145 -13.15 -1.69 14.89
C THR A 145 -12.65 -1.70 13.43
N PRO A 146 -13.06 -0.74 12.58
CA PRO A 146 -12.54 -0.62 11.21
C PRO A 146 -11.03 -0.41 11.19
N LEU A 147 -10.30 -1.33 10.54
CA LEU A 147 -8.88 -1.22 10.26
C LEU A 147 -8.63 -1.12 8.75
N GLN A 148 -7.66 -0.30 8.35
CA GLN A 148 -7.26 -0.05 6.97
C GLN A 148 -5.72 -0.01 6.88
N PRO A 149 -5.14 -0.12 5.67
CA PRO A 149 -3.71 0.16 5.47
C PRO A 149 -3.32 1.52 6.09
N GLY A 150 -2.23 1.52 6.86
CA GLY A 150 -1.77 2.64 7.68
C GLY A 150 -2.10 2.52 9.17
N ASN A 151 -3.13 1.75 9.55
CA ASN A 151 -3.37 1.40 10.97
C ASN A 151 -2.46 0.26 11.46
N SER A 152 -1.83 -0.50 10.57
CA SER A 152 -0.90 -1.57 10.93
C SER A 152 0.18 -1.06 11.89
N GLY A 153 0.34 -1.73 13.02
CA GLY A 153 1.30 -1.42 14.07
C GLY A 153 0.79 -0.43 15.11
N GLY A 154 -0.41 0.12 14.93
CA GLY A 154 -1.05 1.02 15.88
C GLY A 154 -1.57 0.33 17.14
N PRO A 155 -1.69 1.07 18.27
CA PRO A 155 -2.21 0.50 19.49
C PRO A 155 -3.73 0.36 19.43
N ILE A 156 -4.21 -0.75 19.97
CA ILE A 156 -5.59 -0.92 20.42
C ILE A 156 -5.58 -0.90 21.94
N VAL A 157 -6.35 0.02 22.51
CA VAL A 157 -6.42 0.25 23.96
C VAL A 157 -7.81 0.00 24.50
N ASP A 158 -7.88 -0.31 25.80
CA ASP A 158 -9.12 -0.30 26.56
C ASP A 158 -9.57 1.12 26.94
N GLN A 159 -10.69 1.21 27.66
CA GLN A 159 -11.28 2.48 28.11
C GLN A 159 -10.45 3.24 29.16
N TRP A 160 -9.33 2.67 29.63
CA TRP A 160 -8.40 3.32 30.57
C TRP A 160 -7.07 3.69 29.92
N GLY A 161 -6.86 3.35 28.65
CA GLY A 161 -5.66 3.69 27.88
C GLY A 161 -4.53 2.68 28.02
N SER A 162 -4.82 1.48 28.53
CA SER A 162 -3.85 0.38 28.52
C SER A 162 -3.96 -0.40 27.22
N ILE A 163 -2.82 -0.78 26.64
CA ILE A 163 -2.76 -1.51 25.38
C ILE A 163 -3.23 -2.95 25.60
N ILE A 164 -4.21 -3.36 24.82
CA ILE A 164 -4.75 -4.72 24.79
C ILE A 164 -4.32 -5.48 23.54
N GLY A 165 -3.87 -4.76 22.51
CA GLY A 165 -3.32 -5.35 21.30
C GLY A 165 -2.77 -4.35 20.29
N VAL A 166 -2.24 -4.89 19.20
CA VAL A 166 -1.64 -4.14 18.08
C VAL A 166 -2.41 -4.46 16.81
N SER A 167 -2.93 -3.44 16.12
CA SER A 167 -3.69 -3.64 14.89
C SER A 167 -2.83 -4.22 13.77
N THR A 168 -3.34 -5.24 13.06
CA THR A 168 -2.71 -5.81 11.86
C THR A 168 -3.72 -5.90 10.71
N ALA A 169 -3.33 -5.42 9.52
CA ALA A 169 -4.20 -5.37 8.35
C ALA A 169 -4.20 -6.65 7.48
N VAL A 170 -3.38 -7.65 7.83
CA VAL A 170 -3.00 -8.74 6.89
C VAL A 170 -3.90 -9.98 6.98
N LEU A 171 -4.56 -10.24 8.11
CA LEU A 171 -5.21 -11.55 8.30
C LEU A 171 -6.60 -11.66 7.63
N GLY A 172 -7.40 -10.59 7.61
CA GLY A 172 -8.70 -10.59 6.92
C GLY A 172 -8.57 -10.69 5.40
N SER A 173 -7.58 -10.01 4.82
CA SER A 173 -7.26 -10.08 3.39
C SER A 173 -6.66 -11.43 3.00
N LYS A 174 -5.84 -12.05 3.86
CA LYS A 174 -5.35 -13.41 3.70
C LYS A 174 -6.48 -14.44 3.72
N PHE A 175 -7.42 -14.35 4.67
CA PHE A 175 -8.60 -15.23 4.70
C PHE A 175 -9.46 -15.13 3.44
N THR A 176 -9.75 -13.90 2.99
CA THR A 176 -10.49 -13.68 1.74
C THR A 176 -9.70 -14.19 0.53
N SER A 177 -8.38 -14.09 0.55
CA SER A 177 -7.51 -14.63 -0.51
C SER A 177 -7.40 -16.16 -0.53
N GLU A 178 -7.52 -16.83 0.62
CA GLU A 178 -7.42 -18.29 0.76
C GLU A 178 -8.77 -18.99 0.62
N THR A 179 -9.86 -18.38 1.12
CA THR A 179 -11.20 -18.98 1.15
C THR A 179 -12.15 -18.44 0.08
N GLY A 180 -11.85 -17.30 -0.53
CA GLY A 180 -12.74 -16.63 -1.49
C GLY A 180 -13.98 -15.98 -0.86
N ILE A 181 -14.13 -16.02 0.47
CA ILE A 181 -15.22 -15.37 1.19
C ILE A 181 -14.80 -13.94 1.52
N ALA A 182 -15.50 -12.96 0.95
CA ALA A 182 -15.38 -11.56 1.35
C ALA A 182 -16.04 -11.37 2.72
N VAL A 183 -15.27 -11.53 3.80
CA VAL A 183 -15.75 -11.29 5.16
C VAL A 183 -15.68 -9.80 5.44
N GLN A 184 -16.84 -9.17 5.60
CA GLN A 184 -16.93 -7.78 6.04
C GLN A 184 -16.78 -7.73 7.56
N ASN A 185 -16.09 -6.72 8.09
CA ASN A 185 -15.91 -6.46 9.54
C ASN A 185 -15.15 -7.56 10.31
N VAL A 186 -14.24 -8.27 9.65
CA VAL A 186 -13.30 -9.19 10.30
C VAL A 186 -11.91 -8.56 10.33
N ASN A 187 -11.59 -7.95 11.46
CA ASN A 187 -10.30 -7.33 11.72
C ASN A 187 -9.62 -8.05 12.89
N PHE A 188 -8.29 -8.06 12.90
CA PHE A 188 -7.51 -8.76 13.91
C PHE A 188 -6.49 -7.84 14.58
N ALA A 189 -6.14 -8.20 15.81
CA ALA A 189 -5.11 -7.53 16.58
C ALA A 189 -4.22 -8.55 17.29
N ILE A 190 -2.92 -8.32 17.31
CA ILE A 190 -1.95 -9.13 18.08
C ILE A 190 -2.14 -8.78 19.56
N ARG A 191 -2.28 -9.76 20.45
CA ARG A 191 -2.55 -9.52 21.88
C ARG A 191 -1.36 -8.86 22.59
N SER A 192 -1.66 -8.05 23.61
CA SER A 192 -0.65 -7.36 24.44
C SER A 192 0.38 -8.31 25.06
N ASN A 193 -0.01 -9.52 25.46
CA ASN A 193 0.91 -10.51 26.03
C ASN A 193 1.98 -10.99 25.03
N VAL A 194 1.68 -10.99 23.73
CA VAL A 194 2.68 -11.32 22.68
C VAL A 194 3.70 -10.19 22.56
N VAL A 195 3.24 -8.94 22.69
CA VAL A 195 4.11 -7.75 22.74
C VAL A 195 5.00 -7.78 23.98
N GLU A 196 4.43 -8.08 25.15
CA GLU A 196 5.16 -8.24 26.41
C GLU A 196 6.29 -9.27 26.29
N LEU A 197 5.98 -10.48 25.81
CA LEU A 197 6.98 -11.54 25.62
C LEU A 197 8.08 -11.12 24.64
N PHE A 198 7.72 -10.40 23.57
CA PHE A 198 8.70 -9.88 22.63
C PHE A 198 9.63 -8.84 23.28
N LEU A 199 9.09 -7.86 24.00
CA LEU A 199 9.88 -6.85 24.71
C LEU A 199 10.80 -7.48 25.77
N GLN A 200 10.30 -8.44 26.55
CA GLN A 200 11.09 -9.21 27.51
C GLN A 200 12.24 -9.96 26.84
N SER A 201 11.99 -10.62 25.70
CA SER A 201 13.02 -11.33 24.94
C SER A 201 14.16 -10.42 24.45
N ARG A 202 13.88 -9.12 24.31
CA ARG A 202 14.85 -8.08 23.92
C ARG A 202 15.38 -7.29 25.11
N SER A 203 15.01 -7.64 26.34
CA SER A 203 15.37 -6.90 27.56
C SER A 203 14.95 -5.42 27.54
N ILE A 204 13.88 -5.10 26.81
CA ILE A 204 13.32 -3.75 26.73
C ILE A 204 12.34 -3.57 27.89
N GLN A 205 12.53 -2.51 28.67
CA GLN A 205 11.61 -2.16 29.77
C GLN A 205 10.28 -1.64 29.22
N PHE A 206 9.18 -1.90 29.91
CA PHE A 206 7.87 -1.37 29.57
C PHE A 206 7.02 -1.26 30.83
N ASP A 207 6.04 -0.36 30.79
CA ASP A 207 5.07 -0.26 31.87
C ASP A 207 3.90 -1.22 31.63
N ALA A 208 3.35 -1.75 32.71
CA ALA A 208 2.13 -2.53 32.70
C ALA A 208 1.11 -1.93 33.66
N ALA A 209 -0.14 -1.83 33.24
CA ALA A 209 -1.21 -1.27 34.06
C ALA A 209 -2.56 -1.92 33.71
N ASP A 210 -3.23 -2.43 34.74
CA ASP A 210 -4.65 -2.79 34.68
C ASP A 210 -5.50 -1.65 35.26
N ALA A 211 -6.76 -1.59 34.84
CA ALA A 211 -7.71 -0.66 35.43
C ALA A 211 -7.87 -0.93 36.94
N ALA A 212 -7.79 0.12 37.76
CA ALA A 212 -8.14 0.01 39.18
C ALA A 212 -9.62 -0.38 39.32
N ALA A 213 -9.95 -1.12 40.38
CA ALA A 213 -11.29 -1.69 40.57
C ALA A 213 -12.43 -0.65 40.59
N ASP A 214 -12.12 0.60 40.95
CA ASP A 214 -13.04 1.75 41.03
C ASP A 214 -12.80 2.80 39.93
N ALA A 215 -11.84 2.58 39.03
CA ALA A 215 -11.55 3.52 37.96
C ALA A 215 -12.70 3.60 36.96
N LYS A 216 -13.23 4.81 36.76
CA LYS A 216 -14.25 5.05 35.74
C LYS A 216 -13.62 4.99 34.33
N PRO A 217 -14.31 4.40 33.35
CA PRO A 217 -13.86 4.42 31.96
C PRO A 217 -13.82 5.87 31.44
N LEU A 218 -12.81 6.18 30.63
CA LEU A 218 -12.69 7.47 29.96
C LEU A 218 -13.65 7.57 28.78
N SER A 219 -14.11 8.78 28.47
CA SER A 219 -14.76 9.01 27.18
C SER A 219 -13.74 8.83 26.05
N THR A 220 -14.19 8.53 24.83
CA THR A 220 -13.27 8.38 23.69
C THR A 220 -12.42 9.63 23.44
N ALA A 221 -12.96 10.82 23.73
CA ALA A 221 -12.23 12.08 23.60
C ALA A 221 -11.11 12.18 24.65
N ASP A 222 -11.43 11.97 25.93
CA ASP A 222 -10.42 12.02 27.02
C ASP A 222 -9.37 10.91 26.87
N LEU A 223 -9.79 9.74 26.37
CA LEU A 223 -8.90 8.65 26.01
C LEU A 223 -7.95 9.06 24.88
N SER A 224 -8.44 9.79 23.88
CA SER A 224 -7.62 10.28 22.77
C SER A 224 -6.58 11.28 23.25
N ASP A 225 -6.95 12.21 24.13
CA ASP A 225 -6.01 13.18 24.72
C ASP A 225 -4.88 12.48 25.49
N LYS A 226 -5.17 11.34 26.12
CA LYS A 226 -4.18 10.50 26.80
C LYS A 226 -3.31 9.70 25.84
N VAL A 227 -3.89 9.14 24.77
CA VAL A 227 -3.23 8.12 23.94
C VAL A 227 -2.46 8.71 22.78
N VAL A 228 -3.04 9.68 22.07
CA VAL A 228 -2.48 10.28 20.84
C VAL A 228 -1.02 10.75 21.00
N PRO A 229 -0.60 11.38 22.10
CA PRO A 229 0.78 11.84 22.26
C PRO A 229 1.85 10.72 22.22
N SER A 230 1.44 9.47 22.46
CA SER A 230 2.30 8.30 22.47
C SER A 230 2.34 7.55 21.13
N VAL A 231 1.53 7.95 20.14
CA VAL A 231 1.35 7.25 18.86
C VAL A 231 2.04 8.02 17.73
N VAL A 232 2.77 7.30 16.89
CA VAL A 232 3.63 7.88 15.85
C VAL A 232 3.41 7.22 14.49
N GLN A 233 3.63 7.98 13.43
CA GLN A 233 3.67 7.46 12.08
C GLN A 233 5.06 6.85 11.80
N VAL A 234 5.10 5.66 11.24
CA VAL A 234 6.33 4.95 10.89
C VAL A 234 6.50 4.94 9.38
N LEU A 235 7.62 5.44 8.88
CA LEU A 235 7.99 5.43 7.47
C LEU A 235 9.19 4.51 7.24
N CYS A 236 9.05 3.61 6.28
CA CYS A 236 10.10 2.70 5.84
C CYS A 236 10.78 3.26 4.59
N HIS A 237 12.10 3.33 4.59
CA HIS A 237 12.90 3.84 3.48
C HIS A 237 13.80 2.75 2.90
N GLY A 238 13.93 2.75 1.57
CA GLY A 238 14.92 1.94 0.85
C GLY A 238 14.77 0.44 1.07
N ALA A 239 13.82 -0.21 0.41
CA ALA A 239 13.87 -1.66 0.29
C ALA A 239 14.78 -2.06 -0.88
N GLU A 240 16.02 -2.48 -0.60
CA GLU A 240 16.90 -3.02 -1.64
C GLU A 240 16.30 -4.31 -2.23
N LYS A 241 16.10 -4.27 -3.53
CA LYS A 241 15.76 -5.40 -4.38
C LYS A 241 17.06 -6.16 -4.69
N PRO A 242 17.16 -7.50 -4.52
CA PRO A 242 18.30 -8.24 -5.04
C PRO A 242 18.36 -8.06 -6.56
N LEU A 243 19.42 -7.41 -7.06
CA LEU A 243 19.73 -7.27 -8.47
C LEU A 243 20.21 -8.63 -8.99
N ALA A 244 19.42 -9.28 -9.84
CA ALA A 244 19.89 -10.42 -10.62
C ALA A 244 20.91 -9.90 -11.64
N ASN A 245 22.15 -10.41 -11.54
CA ASN A 245 23.29 -10.02 -12.35
C ASN A 245 23.03 -10.19 -13.85
N ALA A 246 23.64 -9.27 -14.62
CA ALA A 246 23.68 -9.28 -16.08
C ALA A 246 24.31 -10.58 -16.62
N ASP A 247 23.62 -11.17 -17.58
CA ASP A 247 24.01 -12.35 -18.33
C ASP A 247 24.94 -11.97 -19.50
N PRO A 248 26.02 -12.71 -19.78
CA PRO A 248 26.55 -12.84 -21.13
C PRO A 248 26.19 -14.21 -21.72
N SER A 249 25.65 -14.15 -22.94
CA SER A 249 25.21 -15.22 -23.84
C SER A 249 26.04 -16.52 -23.93
N PRO A 250 25.45 -17.60 -24.49
CA PRO A 250 25.72 -18.99 -24.10
C PRO A 250 26.74 -19.68 -25.00
N THR A 251 27.52 -20.62 -24.46
CA THR A 251 28.18 -21.68 -25.26
C THR A 251 28.36 -22.97 -24.45
N THR A 252 27.56 -23.97 -24.83
CA THR A 252 27.74 -25.44 -24.84
C THR A 252 28.34 -26.22 -23.66
N ALA A 253 27.55 -27.23 -23.25
CA ALA A 253 27.90 -28.53 -22.63
C ALA A 253 28.59 -28.45 -21.25
N GLU A 254 28.17 -29.13 -20.18
CA GLU A 254 27.74 -30.51 -20.03
C GLU A 254 27.16 -30.62 -18.60
N VAL A 255 26.02 -31.31 -18.41
CA VAL A 255 25.39 -31.48 -17.09
C VAL A 255 25.68 -32.89 -16.56
N PRO A 256 26.08 -33.00 -15.28
CA PRO A 256 25.42 -33.97 -14.41
C PRO A 256 24.76 -33.31 -13.20
N SER A 257 23.44 -33.52 -13.14
CA SER A 257 22.56 -33.70 -11.98
C SER A 257 22.84 -32.96 -10.68
N VAL A 258 21.99 -31.99 -10.35
CA VAL A 258 21.29 -31.93 -9.05
C VAL A 258 19.85 -31.43 -9.28
N GLN A 259 18.89 -32.13 -8.70
CA GLN A 259 17.46 -31.86 -8.76
C GLN A 259 17.09 -30.49 -8.16
N SER A 260 16.15 -29.78 -8.79
CA SER A 260 15.17 -28.95 -8.10
C SER A 260 13.94 -28.76 -9.00
N GLY A 261 12.80 -29.29 -8.58
CA GLY A 261 11.52 -29.10 -9.26
C GLY A 261 10.99 -27.70 -8.97
N THR A 262 10.94 -26.84 -9.98
CA THR A 262 10.14 -25.61 -9.95
C THR A 262 8.66 -25.96 -10.15
N SER A 263 7.82 -25.50 -9.23
CA SER A 263 6.38 -25.77 -9.25
C SER A 263 5.71 -25.15 -10.47
N SER A 264 4.87 -25.94 -11.15
CA SER A 264 4.03 -25.56 -12.30
C SER A 264 3.15 -24.30 -12.13
N ASN A 265 3.03 -23.79 -10.90
CA ASN A 265 2.17 -22.67 -10.54
C ASN A 265 2.78 -21.29 -10.85
N GLU A 266 4.10 -21.17 -10.87
CA GLU A 266 4.76 -19.88 -11.21
C GLU A 266 4.69 -19.58 -12.71
N THR A 267 4.88 -20.60 -13.55
CA THR A 267 4.79 -20.47 -15.01
C THR A 267 3.41 -19.98 -15.48
N VAL A 268 2.33 -20.36 -14.77
CA VAL A 268 0.95 -19.95 -15.08
C VAL A 268 0.71 -18.47 -14.74
N LYS A 269 1.25 -18.00 -13.60
CA LYS A 269 1.16 -16.59 -13.20
C LYS A 269 1.92 -15.70 -14.17
N GLU A 270 3.14 -16.10 -14.55
CA GLU A 270 3.96 -15.38 -15.52
C GLU A 270 3.27 -15.28 -16.88
N ALA A 271 2.63 -16.35 -17.34
CA ALA A 271 1.83 -16.35 -18.57
C ALA A 271 0.63 -15.38 -18.50
N ALA A 272 -0.08 -15.34 -17.38
CA ALA A 272 -1.19 -14.41 -17.18
C ALA A 272 -0.73 -12.94 -17.17
N VAL A 273 0.38 -12.62 -16.49
CA VAL A 273 1.03 -11.30 -16.57
C VAL A 273 1.34 -10.95 -18.02
N ALA A 274 1.97 -11.88 -18.75
CA ALA A 274 2.41 -11.65 -20.12
C ALA A 274 1.23 -11.34 -21.05
N VAL A 275 0.11 -12.05 -20.93
CA VAL A 275 -1.10 -11.78 -21.73
C VAL A 275 -1.65 -10.38 -21.46
N ILE A 276 -1.80 -10.00 -20.19
CA ILE A 276 -2.36 -8.69 -19.82
C ILE A 276 -1.40 -7.54 -20.16
N ARG A 277 -0.08 -7.75 -19.95
CA ARG A 277 0.96 -6.79 -20.37
C ARG A 277 0.91 -6.56 -21.87
N ASN A 278 0.94 -7.64 -22.66
CA ASN A 278 0.90 -7.56 -24.11
C ASN A 278 -0.37 -6.88 -24.63
N LEU A 279 -1.51 -7.09 -23.97
CA LEU A 279 -2.76 -6.42 -24.32
C LEU A 279 -2.69 -4.90 -24.06
N ILE A 280 -2.30 -4.49 -22.85
CA ILE A 280 -2.23 -3.07 -22.46
C ILE A 280 -1.20 -2.32 -23.32
N GLU A 281 -0.04 -2.93 -23.55
CA GLU A 281 0.99 -2.33 -24.40
C GLU A 281 0.53 -2.24 -25.86
N ARG A 282 -0.17 -3.26 -26.38
CA ARG A 282 -0.76 -3.25 -27.73
C ARG A 282 -1.91 -2.24 -27.89
N ASP A 283 -2.57 -1.81 -26.82
CA ASP A 283 -3.52 -0.68 -26.92
C ASP A 283 -2.84 0.66 -27.27
N SER A 284 -1.49 0.70 -27.27
CA SER A 284 -0.67 1.80 -27.81
C SER A 284 -0.45 1.73 -29.33
N SER A 285 -0.86 0.65 -30.01
CA SER A 285 -0.74 0.51 -31.47
C SER A 285 -1.95 1.12 -32.21
N ASP A 286 -2.01 0.93 -33.52
CA ASP A 286 -3.15 1.42 -34.32
C ASP A 286 -4.47 0.77 -33.87
N ALA A 287 -5.58 1.51 -34.04
CA ALA A 287 -6.89 1.11 -33.53
C ALA A 287 -7.37 -0.25 -34.07
N TRP A 288 -7.01 -0.62 -35.31
CA TRP A 288 -7.46 -1.87 -35.90
C TRP A 288 -6.78 -3.07 -35.24
N SER A 289 -5.45 -3.01 -35.07
CA SER A 289 -4.69 -4.07 -34.42
C SER A 289 -5.01 -4.21 -32.92
N SER A 290 -5.28 -3.10 -32.21
CA SER A 290 -5.72 -3.14 -30.80
C SER A 290 -7.11 -3.78 -30.67
N LEU A 291 -8.08 -3.43 -31.53
CA LEU A 291 -9.43 -4.03 -31.49
C LEU A 291 -9.43 -5.52 -31.81
N GLN A 292 -8.58 -5.97 -32.75
CA GLN A 292 -8.42 -7.40 -33.02
C GLN A 292 -7.87 -8.16 -31.81
N ALA A 293 -6.92 -7.59 -31.07
CA ALA A 293 -6.39 -8.20 -29.86
C ALA A 293 -7.46 -8.34 -28.77
N VAL A 294 -8.29 -7.31 -28.57
CA VAL A 294 -9.44 -7.36 -27.64
C VAL A 294 -10.41 -8.47 -28.06
N ALA A 295 -10.80 -8.53 -29.34
CA ALA A 295 -11.75 -9.53 -29.84
C ALA A 295 -11.23 -10.97 -29.64
N ASN A 296 -9.92 -11.17 -29.76
CA ASN A 296 -9.31 -12.49 -29.62
C ASN A 296 -9.11 -12.94 -28.18
N VAL A 297 -8.94 -12.00 -27.23
CA VAL A 297 -8.54 -12.33 -25.85
C VAL A 297 -9.70 -12.20 -24.85
N TYR A 298 -10.79 -11.49 -25.17
CA TYR A 298 -11.93 -11.36 -24.24
C TYR A 298 -12.94 -12.50 -24.40
N ALA A 299 -13.63 -12.83 -23.31
CA ALA A 299 -14.75 -13.76 -23.31
C ALA A 299 -16.01 -13.13 -23.94
N ASP A 300 -17.00 -13.96 -24.31
CA ASP A 300 -18.24 -13.48 -24.93
C ASP A 300 -19.07 -12.58 -24.01
N THR A 301 -18.93 -12.75 -22.69
CA THR A 301 -19.50 -11.87 -21.66
C THR A 301 -18.43 -11.54 -20.62
N VAL A 302 -18.30 -10.26 -20.27
CA VAL A 302 -17.21 -9.72 -19.46
C VAL A 302 -17.78 -8.80 -18.38
N SER A 303 -17.27 -8.91 -17.15
CA SER A 303 -17.48 -7.92 -16.11
C SER A 303 -16.67 -6.66 -16.43
N TYR A 304 -17.30 -5.69 -17.10
CA TYR A 304 -16.69 -4.45 -17.54
C TYR A 304 -17.06 -3.29 -16.60
N TYR A 305 -16.09 -2.81 -15.82
CA TYR A 305 -16.27 -1.77 -14.78
C TYR A 305 -17.45 -2.05 -13.84
N GLY A 306 -17.54 -3.31 -13.39
CA GLY A 306 -18.54 -3.78 -12.42
C GLY A 306 -19.91 -4.11 -13.01
N LYS A 307 -20.10 -4.07 -14.34
CA LYS A 307 -21.34 -4.47 -15.02
C LYS A 307 -21.05 -5.60 -16.00
N GLN A 308 -21.93 -6.61 -16.04
CA GLN A 308 -21.84 -7.65 -17.07
C GLN A 308 -22.20 -7.07 -18.44
N ARG A 309 -21.31 -7.23 -19.41
CA ARG A 309 -21.43 -6.69 -20.76
C ARG A 309 -21.07 -7.76 -21.80
N PRO A 310 -21.82 -7.90 -22.91
CA PRO A 310 -21.41 -8.75 -24.01
C PRO A 310 -20.17 -8.17 -24.71
N LEU A 311 -19.35 -9.03 -25.32
CA LEU A 311 -18.11 -8.63 -26.00
C LEU A 311 -18.34 -7.56 -27.07
N SER A 312 -19.47 -7.61 -27.77
CA SER A 312 -19.84 -6.60 -28.77
C SER A 312 -19.97 -5.18 -28.20
N GLU A 313 -20.48 -5.04 -26.97
CA GLU A 313 -20.57 -3.75 -26.28
C GLU A 313 -19.19 -3.26 -25.81
N VAL A 314 -18.33 -4.17 -25.33
CA VAL A 314 -16.95 -3.84 -24.93
C VAL A 314 -16.12 -3.39 -26.15
N LEU A 315 -16.26 -4.08 -27.29
CA LEU A 315 -15.59 -3.72 -28.54
C LEU A 315 -16.08 -2.37 -29.09
N ALA A 316 -17.38 -2.07 -28.94
CA ALA A 316 -17.93 -0.78 -29.33
C ALA A 316 -17.34 0.36 -28.47
N ASP A 317 -17.30 0.21 -27.15
CA ASP A 317 -16.74 1.23 -26.25
C ASP A 317 -15.25 1.48 -26.51
N LYS A 318 -14.44 0.41 -26.68
CA LYS A 318 -13.02 0.54 -27.02
C LYS A 318 -12.81 1.16 -28.40
N ARG A 319 -13.64 0.83 -29.39
CA ARG A 319 -13.58 1.47 -30.73
C ARG A 319 -13.83 2.97 -30.63
N ASP A 320 -14.85 3.37 -29.86
CA ASP A 320 -15.18 4.78 -29.66
C ASP A 320 -14.06 5.51 -28.91
N TYR A 321 -13.44 4.86 -27.91
CA TYR A 321 -12.27 5.38 -27.22
C TYR A 321 -11.06 5.55 -28.16
N PHE A 322 -10.77 4.56 -29.01
CA PHE A 322 -9.65 4.62 -29.95
C PHE A 322 -9.84 5.65 -31.07
N ALA A 323 -11.07 5.83 -31.55
CA ALA A 323 -11.40 6.91 -32.48
C ALA A 323 -11.27 8.29 -31.82
N ARG A 324 -11.62 8.40 -30.53
CA ARG A 324 -11.50 9.62 -29.74
C ARG A 324 -10.04 10.01 -29.50
N TRP A 325 -9.19 9.02 -29.25
CA TRP A 325 -7.77 9.16 -28.93
C TRP A 325 -6.93 8.29 -29.87
N PRO A 326 -6.64 8.71 -31.11
CA PRO A 326 -5.92 7.90 -32.10
C PRO A 326 -4.48 7.59 -31.71
N GLU A 327 -3.80 8.53 -31.04
CA GLU A 327 -2.46 8.33 -30.50
C GLU A 327 -2.55 8.03 -29.00
N ARG A 328 -2.00 6.90 -28.59
CA ARG A 328 -2.07 6.39 -27.22
C ARG A 328 -0.74 5.74 -26.87
N ALA A 329 -0.33 5.89 -25.62
CA ALA A 329 0.83 5.21 -25.08
C ALA A 329 0.52 4.77 -23.65
N TYR A 330 0.72 3.49 -23.37
CA TYR A 330 0.55 2.88 -22.06
C TYR A 330 1.86 2.24 -21.63
N ARG A 331 2.26 2.46 -20.38
CA ARG A 331 3.44 1.85 -19.78
C ARG A 331 3.11 1.32 -18.40
N ILE A 332 3.16 0.01 -18.23
CA ILE A 332 2.90 -0.61 -16.94
C ILE A 332 4.06 -0.33 -15.99
N ARG A 333 3.71 0.04 -14.76
CA ARG A 333 4.63 0.10 -13.63
C ARG A 333 4.85 -1.32 -13.11
N ASN A 334 5.94 -1.95 -13.54
CA ASN A 334 6.18 -3.38 -13.27
C ASN A 334 6.21 -3.71 -11.77
N GLU A 335 6.62 -2.75 -10.93
CA GLU A 335 6.61 -2.82 -9.47
C GLU A 335 5.20 -2.85 -8.86
N SER A 336 4.18 -2.40 -9.61
CA SER A 336 2.79 -2.39 -9.17
C SER A 336 2.01 -3.64 -9.61
N LEU A 337 2.62 -4.52 -10.41
CA LEU A 337 1.97 -5.70 -10.95
C LEU A 337 1.73 -6.73 -9.84
N MET A 338 0.46 -7.04 -9.63
CA MET A 338 0.02 -8.08 -8.71
C MET A 338 -0.75 -9.12 -9.50
N VAL A 339 -0.37 -10.39 -9.35
CA VAL A 339 -1.08 -11.53 -9.96
C VAL A 339 -1.52 -12.53 -8.93
N THR A 340 -2.80 -12.87 -9.02
CA THR A 340 -3.43 -13.85 -8.14
C THR A 340 -4.21 -14.83 -9.00
N CYS A 341 -3.77 -16.08 -9.04
CA CYS A 341 -4.44 -17.15 -9.78
C CYS A 341 -5.24 -18.03 -8.82
N ALA A 342 -6.52 -18.22 -9.11
CA ALA A 342 -7.44 -19.06 -8.35
C ALA A 342 -8.58 -19.55 -9.25
N ASN A 343 -9.08 -20.77 -8.99
CA ASN A 343 -10.30 -21.33 -9.61
C ASN A 343 -10.34 -21.27 -11.13
N GLY A 344 -9.22 -21.62 -11.78
CA GLY A 344 -9.15 -21.61 -13.23
C GLY A 344 -9.23 -20.19 -13.80
N ALA A 345 -8.77 -19.16 -13.09
CA ALA A 345 -8.56 -17.81 -13.60
C ALA A 345 -7.38 -17.12 -12.87
N CYS A 346 -6.79 -16.10 -13.48
CA CYS A 346 -5.80 -15.22 -12.88
C CYS A 346 -6.28 -13.77 -12.92
N MET A 347 -6.25 -13.09 -11.79
CA MET A 347 -6.41 -11.65 -11.72
C MET A 347 -5.05 -10.99 -11.80
N VAL A 348 -4.87 -10.08 -12.76
CA VAL A 348 -3.69 -9.26 -12.95
C VAL A 348 -4.09 -7.81 -12.74
N SER A 349 -3.49 -7.16 -11.76
CA SER A 349 -3.77 -5.77 -11.44
C SER A 349 -2.47 -4.98 -11.31
N GLY A 350 -2.57 -3.67 -11.42
CA GLY A 350 -1.44 -2.79 -11.26
C GLY A 350 -1.77 -1.37 -11.67
N ILE A 351 -0.73 -0.59 -11.93
CA ILE A 351 -0.79 0.78 -12.37
C ILE A 351 -0.09 0.88 -13.72
N TYR A 352 -0.65 1.64 -14.65
CA TYR A 352 0.07 2.08 -15.83
C TYR A 352 0.07 3.61 -15.90
N ASP A 353 1.15 4.15 -16.44
CA ASP A 353 1.19 5.52 -16.94
C ASP A 353 0.59 5.53 -18.34
N TRP A 354 -0.24 6.53 -18.63
CA TRP A 354 -0.88 6.70 -19.91
C TRP A 354 -0.70 8.11 -20.45
N ALA A 355 -0.58 8.20 -21.77
CA ALA A 355 -0.61 9.45 -22.51
C ALA A 355 -1.48 9.27 -23.77
N VAL A 356 -2.33 10.23 -24.06
CA VAL A 356 -3.22 10.21 -25.22
C VAL A 356 -3.22 11.55 -25.95
N ARG A 357 -3.32 11.51 -27.27
CA ARG A 357 -3.38 12.69 -28.13
C ARG A 357 -4.35 12.49 -29.28
N SER A 358 -5.06 13.54 -29.62
CA SER A 358 -5.97 13.60 -30.76
C SER A 358 -5.70 14.88 -31.55
N ILE A 359 -4.96 14.73 -32.66
CA ILE A 359 -4.64 15.84 -33.57
C ILE A 359 -5.90 16.48 -34.15
N PRO A 360 -6.90 15.73 -34.67
CA PRO A 360 -8.09 16.34 -35.26
C PRO A 360 -8.92 17.17 -34.26
N ARG A 361 -8.87 16.80 -32.97
CA ARG A 361 -9.58 17.47 -31.89
C ARG A 361 -8.74 18.54 -31.17
N ASN A 362 -7.45 18.64 -31.47
CA ASN A 362 -6.46 19.43 -30.74
C ASN A 362 -6.53 19.22 -29.21
N LYS A 363 -6.50 17.95 -28.77
CA LYS A 363 -6.52 17.59 -27.34
C LYS A 363 -5.40 16.61 -27.01
N GLN A 364 -4.88 16.70 -25.80
CA GLN A 364 -3.96 15.75 -25.20
C GLN A 364 -4.19 15.63 -23.70
N ALA A 365 -3.86 14.49 -23.12
CA ALA A 365 -3.90 14.24 -21.69
C ALA A 365 -2.87 13.16 -21.31
N ARG A 366 -2.38 13.21 -20.08
CA ARG A 366 -1.51 12.17 -19.52
C ARG A 366 -1.81 12.00 -18.04
N GLY A 367 -1.51 10.84 -17.49
CA GLY A 367 -1.72 10.53 -16.08
C GLY A 367 -1.32 9.11 -15.75
N ALA A 368 -1.73 8.66 -14.58
CA ALA A 368 -1.63 7.27 -14.18
C ALA A 368 -3.04 6.71 -13.96
N ALA A 369 -3.21 5.40 -14.12
CA ALA A 369 -4.46 4.73 -13.83
C ALA A 369 -4.19 3.36 -13.19
N ARG A 370 -5.05 2.96 -12.25
CA ARG A 370 -5.09 1.58 -11.79
C ARG A 370 -5.85 0.75 -12.81
N PHE A 371 -5.39 -0.46 -13.06
CA PHE A 371 -6.09 -1.47 -13.85
C PHE A 371 -6.23 -2.78 -13.07
N SER A 372 -7.24 -3.55 -13.42
CA SER A 372 -7.47 -4.90 -12.93
C SER A 372 -8.14 -5.72 -14.03
N TYR A 373 -7.49 -6.79 -14.46
CA TYR A 373 -8.01 -7.77 -15.41
C TYR A 373 -8.14 -9.13 -14.75
N ALA A 374 -9.19 -9.87 -15.04
CA ALA A 374 -9.25 -11.30 -14.73
C ALA A 374 -9.26 -12.10 -16.04
N ILE A 375 -8.37 -13.09 -16.16
CA ILE A 375 -8.24 -13.98 -17.31
C ILE A 375 -8.52 -15.43 -16.88
N SER A 376 -9.38 -16.16 -17.59
CA SER A 376 -9.59 -17.58 -17.34
C SER A 376 -8.35 -18.40 -17.69
N LEU A 377 -8.16 -19.51 -17.00
CA LEU A 377 -7.12 -20.50 -17.20
C LEU A 377 -7.73 -21.73 -17.89
N GLY A 378 -7.03 -22.23 -18.89
CA GLY A 378 -7.49 -23.33 -19.74
C GLY A 378 -6.78 -23.28 -21.09
N PRO A 379 -7.11 -24.18 -22.02
CA PRO A 379 -6.47 -24.24 -23.33
C PRO A 379 -6.67 -22.96 -24.16
N ASN A 380 -7.76 -22.22 -23.90
CA ASN A 380 -8.07 -20.94 -24.53
C ASN A 380 -8.38 -19.88 -23.44
N PRO A 381 -7.36 -19.26 -22.84
CA PRO A 381 -7.55 -18.28 -21.76
C PRO A 381 -8.23 -17.01 -22.29
N LYS A 382 -9.24 -16.52 -21.55
CA LYS A 382 -10.06 -15.37 -21.96
C LYS A 382 -10.22 -14.35 -20.83
N ILE A 383 -10.16 -13.06 -21.13
CA ILE A 383 -10.46 -11.99 -20.17
C ILE A 383 -11.95 -12.00 -19.86
N ILE A 384 -12.27 -12.21 -18.59
CA ILE A 384 -13.61 -12.29 -18.04
C ILE A 384 -13.96 -11.06 -17.18
N SER A 385 -12.98 -10.22 -16.83
CA SER A 385 -13.20 -8.97 -16.13
C SER A 385 -12.17 -7.91 -16.52
N GLU A 386 -12.62 -6.66 -16.65
CA GLU A 386 -11.79 -5.47 -16.81
C GLU A 386 -12.36 -4.34 -15.92
N ALA A 387 -11.49 -3.74 -15.12
CA ALA A 387 -11.81 -2.55 -14.33
C ALA A 387 -10.58 -1.63 -14.23
N GLY A 388 -10.83 -0.37 -13.93
CA GLY A 388 -9.76 0.59 -13.70
C GLY A 388 -10.27 1.96 -13.31
N ASN A 389 -9.37 2.85 -12.91
CA ASN A 389 -9.69 4.23 -12.60
C ASN A 389 -8.46 5.13 -12.76
N VAL A 390 -8.67 6.33 -13.27
CA VAL A 390 -7.62 7.36 -13.38
C VAL A 390 -7.26 7.84 -11.97
N LEU A 391 -5.96 7.95 -11.72
CA LEU A 391 -5.41 8.56 -10.51
C LEU A 391 -5.42 10.07 -10.71
N LYS A 392 -6.06 10.82 -9.82
CA LYS A 392 -6.07 12.29 -9.88
C LYS A 392 -4.65 12.81 -9.64
N GLN A 393 -4.17 13.66 -10.54
CA GLN A 393 -2.93 14.42 -10.36
C GLN A 393 -3.17 15.62 -9.45
#